data_AF-A0AAX2IXE6-F1
#
_entry.id   AF-A0AAX2IXE6-F1
#
_cell.length_a   1.000
_cell.length_b   1.000
_cell.length_c   1.000
_cell.angle_alpha   90.00
_cell.angle_beta   90.00
_cell.angle_gamma   90.00
#
_symmetry.space_group_name_H-M   'P 1'
#
loop_
_entity.id
_entity.type
_entity.pdbx_description
1 polymer ?
#
loop_
_entity_poly.entity_id
_entity_poly.type
_entity_poly.pdbx_seq_one_letter_code
_entity_poly.pdbx_strand_id
1 'polypeptide(L)'
;MSHNYFRYCLTTKDNKLFWQKPLASERFDKLIADRKFQKSIAHSRKNQLTYSFIESKIASDYALLIDTKLREQLRQFTLDDFSDISGFERKEKSNLRQQSYFKLRQQLEFFLKNDIQQHKSCPDSRLNAFRRWVNISDLLLRRHCYEGFVLVFVNLQLIADKQLIDGLPASVRNNYNQLCQLSSPTGNHSALRHFMSTHQSDSDFTPLFFTYHAIGALDESLESLKDKEVLLKKQLKHLNKKLNHLRREVTPEVIDIIYEFLKNKQQIPKKMMERRGHLIQLLEEVGCVGKQLKQIQINVRDQLEQRAKLVGLIAKEQKTTRTIPDYLEKTYNIIQHRFNKQSIATVKLPNPLETTTEKTPSSSCLYKNKLLPHFWNRRGKTPSSYWEEVFTPSCLNNR
;
A
#
# COMPACT_ATOMS: atom_id res chain seq x y z
N MET A 1 -4.25 49.37 0.56
CA MET A 1 -3.10 48.60 0.01
C MET A 1 -3.13 47.08 0.31
N SER A 2 -4.10 46.51 1.06
CA SER A 2 -4.02 45.11 1.55
C SER A 2 -4.63 44.00 0.66
N HIS A 3 -5.52 44.31 -0.29
CA HIS A 3 -6.24 43.28 -1.06
C HIS A 3 -5.37 42.53 -2.09
N ASN A 4 -4.27 43.12 -2.53
CA ASN A 4 -3.39 42.56 -3.55
C ASN A 4 -2.09 41.94 -3.01
N TYR A 5 -1.89 41.91 -1.69
CA TYR A 5 -0.62 41.44 -1.09
C TYR A 5 -0.27 40.02 -1.52
N PHE A 6 -1.24 39.09 -1.53
CA PHE A 6 -1.05 37.73 -2.02
C PHE A 6 -0.51 37.70 -3.46
N ARG A 7 -1.16 38.38 -4.41
CA ARG A 7 -0.71 38.40 -5.81
C ARG A 7 0.62 39.12 -5.98
N TYR A 8 0.81 40.23 -5.28
CA TYR A 8 2.07 40.96 -5.28
C TYR A 8 3.22 40.04 -4.88
N CYS A 9 3.06 39.31 -3.77
CA CYS A 9 4.02 38.30 -3.31
C CYS A 9 4.29 37.22 -4.35
N LEU A 10 3.30 36.83 -5.18
CA LEU A 10 3.49 35.85 -6.26
C LEU A 10 4.15 36.44 -7.51
N THR A 11 4.12 37.76 -7.69
CA THR A 11 4.72 38.45 -8.84
C THR A 11 6.15 38.93 -8.60
N THR A 12 6.65 38.88 -7.35
CA THR A 12 8.05 39.22 -7.07
C THR A 12 8.99 38.26 -7.80
N LYS A 13 10.17 38.74 -8.20
CA LYS A 13 11.16 37.99 -8.99
C LYS A 13 11.46 36.61 -8.39
N ASP A 14 11.54 36.54 -7.06
CA ASP A 14 11.88 35.31 -6.33
C ASP A 14 10.73 34.28 -6.29
N ASN A 15 9.49 34.76 -6.28
CA ASN A 15 8.28 33.95 -6.11
C ASN A 15 7.48 33.71 -7.39
N LYS A 16 7.86 34.36 -8.51
CA LYS A 16 7.23 34.13 -9.80
C LYS A 16 7.29 32.64 -10.15
N LEU A 17 6.13 32.03 -10.34
CA LEU A 17 5.93 30.61 -10.64
C LEU A 17 6.69 29.69 -9.68
N PHE A 18 6.78 30.03 -8.38
CA PHE A 18 7.53 29.22 -7.42
C PHE A 18 6.99 27.78 -7.31
N TRP A 19 5.71 27.56 -7.63
CA TRP A 19 5.08 26.24 -7.66
C TRP A 19 5.59 25.34 -8.80
N GLN A 20 6.42 25.86 -9.70
CA GLN A 20 7.19 25.11 -10.71
C GLN A 20 8.69 25.08 -10.38
N LYS A 21 9.07 25.36 -9.13
CA LYS A 21 10.43 25.27 -8.63
C LYS A 21 10.54 24.11 -7.63
N PRO A 22 11.75 23.59 -7.38
CA PRO A 22 11.92 22.51 -6.42
C PRO A 22 11.47 22.90 -5.01
N LEU A 23 10.84 21.94 -4.30
CA LEU A 23 10.33 22.10 -2.93
C LEU A 23 9.38 23.29 -2.76
N ALA A 24 8.38 23.36 -3.65
CA ALA A 24 7.38 24.42 -3.65
C ALA A 24 6.56 24.49 -2.35
N SER A 25 6.25 23.33 -1.73
CA SER A 25 5.54 23.26 -0.44
C SER A 25 6.23 24.09 0.64
N GLU A 26 7.52 23.89 0.87
CA GLU A 26 8.29 24.55 1.92
C GLU A 26 8.25 26.07 1.80
N ARG A 27 8.28 26.56 0.55
CA ARG A 27 8.18 28.00 0.26
C ARG A 27 6.77 28.51 0.54
N PHE A 28 5.76 27.77 0.08
CA PHE A 28 4.37 28.19 0.25
C PHE A 28 3.94 28.16 1.71
N ASP A 29 4.38 27.17 2.47
CA ASP A 29 4.06 27.04 3.89
C ASP A 29 4.72 28.14 4.73
N LYS A 30 5.85 28.71 4.29
CA LYS A 30 6.38 29.94 4.90
C LYS A 30 5.50 31.15 4.61
N LEU A 31 4.97 31.28 3.39
CA LEU A 31 4.07 32.38 3.03
C LEU A 31 2.71 32.28 3.73
N ILE A 32 2.16 31.08 3.87
CA ILE A 32 0.85 30.88 4.50
C ILE A 32 0.85 31.21 5.99
N ALA A 33 2.02 31.23 6.65
CA ALA A 33 2.17 31.65 8.04
C ALA A 33 1.91 33.16 8.24
N ASP A 34 2.08 33.98 7.20
CA ASP A 34 1.92 35.44 7.31
C ASP A 34 0.44 35.83 7.32
N ARG A 35 0.03 36.52 8.40
CA ARG A 35 -1.33 37.05 8.57
C ARG A 35 -1.75 38.01 7.44
N LYS A 36 -0.84 38.81 6.86
CA LYS A 36 -1.16 39.69 5.73
C LYS A 36 -1.47 38.87 4.47
N PHE A 37 -0.70 37.80 4.25
CA PHE A 37 -0.93 36.85 3.16
C PHE A 37 -2.28 36.14 3.31
N GLN A 38 -2.56 35.60 4.50
CA GLN A 38 -3.85 34.96 4.84
C GLN A 38 -5.04 35.91 4.63
N LYS A 39 -4.97 37.13 5.18
CA LYS A 39 -6.03 38.14 5.00
C LYS A 39 -6.25 38.47 3.52
N SER A 40 -5.19 38.60 2.73
CA SER A 40 -5.31 38.90 1.30
C SER A 40 -6.01 37.76 0.54
N ILE A 41 -5.77 36.49 0.89
CA ILE A 41 -6.52 35.35 0.34
C ILE A 41 -8.00 35.44 0.74
N ALA A 42 -8.29 35.58 2.04
CA ALA A 42 -9.65 35.59 2.56
C ALA A 42 -10.55 36.67 1.92
N HIS A 43 -10.01 37.85 1.59
CA HIS A 43 -10.81 38.99 1.12
C HIS A 43 -11.05 39.04 -0.40
N SER A 44 -10.48 38.12 -1.20
CA SER A 44 -10.62 38.18 -2.67
C SER A 44 -10.89 36.81 -3.29
N ARG A 45 -12.04 36.66 -3.97
CA ARG A 45 -12.40 35.43 -4.70
C ARG A 45 -11.31 35.00 -5.68
N LYS A 46 -10.73 35.94 -6.42
CA LYS A 46 -9.64 35.62 -7.36
C LYS A 46 -8.36 35.18 -6.63
N ASN A 47 -8.07 35.67 -5.41
CA ASN A 47 -6.96 35.14 -4.61
C ASN A 47 -7.26 33.72 -4.08
N GLN A 48 -8.50 33.44 -3.70
CA GLN A 48 -8.93 32.11 -3.26
C GLN A 48 -8.78 31.08 -4.38
N LEU A 49 -9.20 31.43 -5.61
CA LEU A 49 -9.00 30.59 -6.78
C LEU A 49 -7.52 30.34 -7.08
N THR A 50 -6.68 31.38 -7.00
CA THR A 50 -5.23 31.21 -7.19
C THR A 50 -4.60 30.37 -6.07
N TYR A 51 -5.03 30.54 -4.81
CA TYR A 51 -4.61 29.71 -3.69
C TYR A 51 -4.97 28.24 -3.93
N SER A 52 -6.23 27.96 -4.28
CA SER A 52 -6.72 26.62 -4.62
C SER A 52 -5.91 26.00 -5.75
N PHE A 53 -5.66 26.75 -6.82
CA PHE A 53 -4.85 26.30 -7.96
C PHE A 53 -3.43 25.91 -7.53
N ILE A 54 -2.75 26.77 -6.76
CA ILE A 54 -1.37 26.51 -6.31
C ILE A 54 -1.33 25.26 -5.42
N GLU A 55 -2.23 25.14 -4.46
CA GLU A 55 -2.31 23.97 -3.58
C GLU A 55 -2.59 22.68 -4.34
N SER A 56 -3.55 22.70 -5.27
CA SER A 56 -3.86 21.56 -6.13
C SER A 56 -2.69 21.19 -7.04
N LYS A 57 -1.96 22.18 -7.56
CA LYS A 57 -0.78 21.94 -8.39
C LYS A 57 0.35 21.28 -7.59
N ILE A 58 0.68 21.79 -6.40
CA ILE A 58 1.71 21.20 -5.54
C ILE A 58 1.32 19.76 -5.14
N ALA A 59 0.07 19.54 -4.73
CA ALA A 59 -0.41 18.20 -4.38
C ALA A 59 -0.34 17.22 -5.58
N SER A 60 -0.81 17.66 -6.75
CA SER A 60 -0.72 16.88 -7.99
C SER A 60 0.72 16.53 -8.36
N ASP A 61 1.64 17.47 -8.18
CA ASP A 61 3.05 17.29 -8.50
C ASP A 61 3.73 16.30 -7.56
N TYR A 62 3.45 16.37 -6.26
CA TYR A 62 4.03 15.44 -5.30
C TYR A 62 3.47 14.03 -5.45
N ALA A 63 2.16 13.91 -5.71
CA ALA A 63 1.58 12.62 -6.08
C ALA A 63 2.20 12.07 -7.37
N LEU A 64 2.62 12.92 -8.32
CA LEU A 64 3.18 12.49 -9.61
C LEU A 64 4.62 12.02 -9.41
N LEU A 65 5.39 12.75 -8.59
CA LEU A 65 6.74 12.39 -8.18
C LEU A 65 6.75 11.03 -7.48
N ILE A 66 5.90 10.83 -6.47
CA ILE A 66 5.82 9.57 -5.70
C ILE A 66 5.49 8.40 -6.62
N ASP A 67 4.42 8.53 -7.40
CA ASP A 67 3.97 7.48 -8.31
C ASP A 67 5.04 7.13 -9.35
N THR A 68 5.66 8.14 -9.97
CA THR A 68 6.69 7.91 -10.98
C THR A 68 7.92 7.24 -10.40
N LYS A 69 8.43 7.70 -9.24
CA LYS A 69 9.62 7.10 -8.63
C LYS A 69 9.37 5.67 -8.15
N LEU A 70 8.19 5.37 -7.60
CA LEU A 70 7.85 4.01 -7.22
C LEU A 70 7.74 3.09 -8.45
N ARG A 71 7.14 3.56 -9.56
CA ARG A 71 7.08 2.78 -10.82
C ARG A 71 8.43 2.62 -11.51
N GLU A 72 9.32 3.59 -11.40
CA GLU A 72 10.72 3.46 -11.83
C GLU A 72 11.41 2.31 -11.10
N GLN A 73 11.23 2.20 -9.78
CA GLN A 73 11.77 1.07 -9.01
C GLN A 73 11.08 -0.25 -9.35
N LEU A 74 9.75 -0.26 -9.51
CA LEU A 74 9.02 -1.47 -9.89
C LEU A 74 9.57 -2.07 -11.19
N ARG A 75 9.89 -1.23 -12.17
CA ARG A 75 10.46 -1.63 -13.47
C ARG A 75 11.88 -2.19 -13.39
N GLN A 76 12.61 -1.89 -12.32
CA GLN A 76 13.96 -2.43 -12.14
C GLN A 76 13.92 -3.89 -11.71
N PHE A 77 12.86 -4.34 -11.03
CA PHE A 77 12.73 -5.73 -10.60
C PHE A 77 12.64 -6.70 -11.78
N THR A 78 13.34 -7.82 -11.67
CA THR A 78 13.10 -9.00 -12.50
C THR A 78 12.06 -9.89 -11.83
N LEU A 79 11.41 -10.77 -12.60
CA LEU A 79 10.44 -11.72 -12.03
C LEU A 79 11.11 -12.68 -11.03
N ASP A 80 12.40 -12.97 -11.23
CA ASP A 80 13.20 -13.76 -10.29
C ASP A 80 13.40 -13.08 -8.93
N ASP A 81 13.28 -11.75 -8.84
CA ASP A 81 13.32 -11.08 -7.53
C ASP A 81 12.13 -11.47 -6.63
N PHE A 82 11.09 -12.07 -7.21
CA PHE A 82 9.92 -12.63 -6.52
C PHE A 82 9.97 -14.16 -6.42
N SER A 83 11.07 -14.80 -6.82
CA SER A 83 11.28 -16.24 -6.55
C SER A 83 11.64 -16.48 -5.08
N ASP A 84 12.39 -15.56 -4.47
CA ASP A 84 12.71 -15.56 -3.04
C ASP A 84 12.17 -14.29 -2.38
N ILE A 85 11.02 -14.42 -1.71
CA ILE A 85 10.38 -13.30 -1.02
C ILE A 85 11.09 -12.93 0.29
N SER A 86 12.02 -13.74 0.79
CA SER A 86 12.67 -13.47 2.08
C SER A 86 13.51 -12.20 2.06
N GLY A 87 13.96 -11.76 0.87
CA GLY A 87 14.61 -10.47 0.68
C GLY A 87 13.68 -9.25 0.78
N PHE A 88 12.35 -9.43 0.69
CA PHE A 88 11.38 -8.38 1.01
C PHE A 88 11.04 -8.33 2.51
N GLU A 89 11.30 -9.40 3.26
CA GLU A 89 10.99 -9.47 4.69
C GLU A 89 12.21 -9.16 5.57
N ARG A 90 13.40 -9.58 5.13
CA ARG A 90 14.65 -9.52 5.89
C ARG A 90 15.71 -8.75 5.12
N LYS A 91 16.20 -7.68 5.73
CA LYS A 91 17.19 -6.77 5.11
C LYS A 91 18.47 -7.49 4.71
N GLU A 92 18.88 -8.50 5.50
CA GLU A 92 20.11 -9.27 5.29
C GLU A 92 20.03 -10.18 4.06
N LYS A 93 18.80 -10.52 3.64
CA LYS A 93 18.53 -11.34 2.46
C LYS A 93 18.14 -10.51 1.25
N SER A 94 17.98 -9.20 1.40
CA SER A 94 17.56 -8.31 0.32
C SER A 94 18.65 -8.20 -0.75
N ASN A 95 18.27 -8.42 -2.01
CA ASN A 95 19.14 -8.13 -3.14
C ASN A 95 19.24 -6.61 -3.40
N LEU A 96 20.13 -6.18 -4.30
CA LEU A 96 20.38 -4.76 -4.58
C LEU A 96 19.12 -3.98 -5.02
N ARG A 97 18.22 -4.61 -5.78
CA ARG A 97 16.99 -3.98 -6.26
C ARG A 97 15.96 -3.84 -5.13
N GLN A 98 15.81 -4.87 -4.30
CA GLN A 98 14.98 -4.82 -3.09
C GLN A 98 15.48 -3.76 -2.11
N GLN A 99 16.80 -3.67 -1.90
CA GLN A 99 17.41 -2.62 -1.07
C GLN A 99 17.16 -1.21 -1.65
N SER A 100 17.30 -1.04 -2.97
CA SER A 100 17.00 0.21 -3.67
C SER A 100 15.53 0.62 -3.47
N TYR A 101 14.61 -0.32 -3.58
CA TYR A 101 13.18 -0.11 -3.32
C TYR A 101 12.91 0.36 -1.89
N PHE A 102 13.45 -0.33 -0.87
CA PHE A 102 13.28 0.10 0.52
C PHE A 102 13.90 1.47 0.79
N LYS A 103 15.07 1.75 0.20
CA LYS A 103 15.72 3.05 0.30
C LYS A 103 14.89 4.17 -0.32
N LEU A 104 14.26 3.93 -1.49
CA LEU A 104 13.32 4.88 -2.07
C LEU A 104 12.15 5.13 -1.11
N ARG A 105 11.53 4.08 -0.56
CA ARG A 105 10.39 4.25 0.36
C ARG A 105 10.77 5.10 1.57
N GLN A 106 11.95 4.86 2.15
CA GLN A 106 12.48 5.66 3.26
C GLN A 106 12.73 7.12 2.86
N GLN A 107 13.19 7.40 1.64
CA GLN A 107 13.38 8.77 1.14
C GLN A 107 12.05 9.50 0.98
N LEU A 108 11.02 8.84 0.44
CA LEU A 108 9.68 9.40 0.28
C LEU A 108 8.98 9.60 1.64
N GLU A 109 9.14 8.64 2.55
CA GLU A 109 8.68 8.76 3.93
C GLU A 109 9.35 9.94 4.65
N PHE A 110 10.68 10.05 4.55
CA PHE A 110 11.43 11.17 5.08
C PHE A 110 10.92 12.50 4.51
N PHE A 111 10.68 12.57 3.20
CA PHE A 111 10.19 13.78 2.56
C PHE A 111 8.85 14.23 3.16
N LEU A 112 7.87 13.32 3.25
CA LEU A 112 6.57 13.59 3.85
C LEU A 112 6.70 14.05 5.30
N LYS A 113 7.45 13.30 6.11
CA LYS A 113 7.66 13.60 7.53
C LYS A 113 8.29 14.98 7.69
N ASN A 114 9.36 15.26 6.95
CA ASN A 114 10.07 16.53 7.00
C ASN A 114 9.19 17.70 6.54
N ASP A 115 8.41 17.53 5.46
CA ASP A 115 7.53 18.58 4.92
C ASP A 115 6.50 19.07 5.95
N ILE A 116 5.99 18.16 6.80
CA ILE A 116 5.05 18.49 7.88
C ILE A 116 5.80 18.93 9.15
N GLN A 117 6.78 18.15 9.61
CA GLN A 117 7.40 18.30 10.92
C GLN A 117 8.40 19.45 10.99
N GLN A 118 8.93 19.96 9.87
CA GLN A 118 9.78 21.16 9.90
C GLN A 118 9.05 22.41 10.45
N HIS A 119 7.71 22.35 10.53
CA HIS A 119 6.86 23.45 10.99
C HIS A 119 6.40 23.32 12.46
N LYS A 120 7.14 22.61 13.34
CA LYS A 120 6.76 22.45 14.77
C LYS A 120 6.37 23.77 15.44
N SER A 121 7.11 24.85 15.17
CA SER A 121 6.87 26.17 15.78
C SER A 121 5.84 27.03 15.03
N CYS A 122 5.27 26.56 13.92
CA CYS A 122 4.27 27.29 13.14
C CYS A 122 3.03 26.42 12.84
N PRO A 123 2.02 26.46 13.73
CA PRO A 123 0.84 25.61 13.62
C PRO A 123 0.06 25.76 12.31
N ASP A 124 -0.02 26.97 11.74
CA ASP A 124 -0.72 27.21 10.47
C ASP A 124 -0.01 26.51 9.30
N SER A 125 1.31 26.64 9.19
CA SER A 125 2.11 25.96 8.17
C SER A 125 2.04 24.44 8.31
N ARG A 126 2.15 23.93 9.56
CA ARG A 126 2.06 22.49 9.85
C ARG A 126 0.69 21.93 9.44
N LEU A 127 -0.39 22.63 9.78
CA LEU A 127 -1.75 22.24 9.41
C LEU A 127 -1.96 22.30 7.89
N ASN A 128 -1.41 23.32 7.21
CA ASN A 128 -1.52 23.46 5.76
C ASN A 128 -0.79 22.33 5.01
N ALA A 129 0.43 21.99 5.46
CA ALA A 129 1.19 20.85 4.95
C ALA A 129 0.45 19.52 5.19
N PHE A 130 -0.02 19.27 6.41
CA PHE A 130 -0.79 18.06 6.74
C PHE A 130 -2.02 17.90 5.84
N ARG A 131 -2.83 18.96 5.68
CA ARG A 131 -4.00 19.01 4.78
C ARG A 131 -3.62 18.69 3.34
N ARG A 132 -2.50 19.25 2.84
CA ARG A 132 -2.01 18.97 1.49
C ARG A 132 -1.68 17.49 1.31
N TRP A 133 -1.04 16.87 2.29
CA TRP A 133 -0.70 15.45 2.22
C TRP A 133 -1.92 14.52 2.25
N VAL A 134 -3.01 14.89 2.93
CA VAL A 134 -4.30 14.18 2.79
C VAL A 134 -4.78 14.22 1.34
N ASN A 135 -4.69 15.37 0.67
CA ASN A 135 -5.05 15.47 -0.75
C ASN A 135 -4.10 14.69 -1.66
N ILE A 136 -2.80 14.62 -1.34
CA ILE A 136 -1.82 13.80 -2.07
C ILE A 136 -2.21 12.31 -2.01
N SER A 137 -2.64 11.80 -0.85
CA SER A 137 -3.15 10.43 -0.72
C SER A 137 -4.36 10.15 -1.61
N ASP A 138 -5.34 11.06 -1.64
CA ASP A 138 -6.52 10.93 -2.52
C ASP A 138 -6.12 10.92 -4.01
N LEU A 139 -5.20 11.80 -4.40
CA LEU A 139 -4.68 11.86 -5.78
C LEU A 139 -3.92 10.60 -6.19
N LEU A 140 -3.24 9.93 -5.25
CA LEU A 140 -2.56 8.65 -5.51
C LEU A 140 -3.58 7.53 -5.78
N LEU A 141 -4.70 7.49 -5.04
CA LEU A 141 -5.81 6.56 -5.31
C LEU A 141 -6.40 6.78 -6.71
N ARG A 142 -6.73 8.03 -7.08
CA ARG A 142 -7.25 8.36 -8.43
C ARG A 142 -6.31 7.97 -9.55
N ARG A 143 -5.01 7.95 -9.27
CA ARG A 143 -3.95 7.61 -10.23
C ARG A 143 -3.69 6.11 -10.28
N HIS A 144 -4.46 5.31 -9.55
CA HIS A 144 -4.26 3.88 -9.40
C HIS A 144 -2.87 3.53 -8.84
N CYS A 145 -2.28 4.44 -8.05
CA CYS A 145 -1.01 4.26 -7.36
C CYS A 145 -1.26 3.83 -5.90
N TYR A 146 -1.69 2.60 -5.70
CA TYR A 146 -2.08 2.09 -4.38
C TYR A 146 -0.86 1.91 -3.46
N GLU A 147 0.29 1.48 -4.00
CA GLU A 147 1.56 1.45 -3.23
C GLU A 147 1.91 2.84 -2.66
N GLY A 148 1.81 3.88 -3.51
CA GLY A 148 2.05 5.26 -3.08
C GLY A 148 1.03 5.72 -2.05
N PHE A 149 -0.26 5.41 -2.25
CA PHE A 149 -1.31 5.70 -1.28
C PHE A 149 -1.00 5.11 0.09
N VAL A 150 -0.68 3.81 0.17
CA VAL A 150 -0.38 3.13 1.44
C VAL A 150 0.87 3.75 2.09
N LEU A 151 1.93 3.97 1.33
CA LEU A 151 3.16 4.60 1.83
C LEU A 151 2.89 5.96 2.47
N VAL A 152 2.14 6.82 1.78
CA VAL A 152 1.83 8.18 2.27
C VAL A 152 0.89 8.12 3.46
N PHE A 153 -0.23 7.39 3.32
CA PHE A 153 -1.33 7.52 4.25
C PHE A 153 -1.09 6.82 5.59
N VAL A 154 -0.38 5.69 5.60
CA VAL A 154 0.07 5.05 6.85
C VAL A 154 0.98 6.01 7.62
N ASN A 155 1.91 6.69 6.95
CA ASN A 155 2.76 7.68 7.59
C ASN A 155 1.99 8.91 8.07
N LEU A 156 0.94 9.33 7.37
CA LEU A 156 0.06 10.41 7.84
C LEU A 156 -0.71 10.03 9.10
N GLN A 157 -1.19 8.79 9.22
CA GLN A 157 -1.82 8.31 10.45
C GLN A 157 -0.87 8.33 11.64
N LEU A 158 0.41 8.00 11.44
CA LEU A 158 1.42 8.06 12.49
C LEU A 158 1.78 9.49 12.92
N ILE A 159 1.67 10.47 12.01
CA ILE A 159 1.95 11.90 12.30
C ILE A 159 0.72 12.61 12.87
N ALA A 160 -0.48 12.09 12.58
CA ALA A 160 -1.73 12.72 12.97
C ALA A 160 -1.82 12.87 14.50
N ASP A 161 -2.14 14.09 14.93
CA ASP A 161 -2.51 14.38 16.30
C ASP A 161 -3.88 15.07 16.32
N LYS A 162 -4.48 15.15 17.51
CA LYS A 162 -5.80 15.76 17.69
C LYS A 162 -5.88 17.18 17.14
N GLN A 163 -4.82 17.98 17.27
CA GLN A 163 -4.80 19.37 16.80
C GLN A 163 -4.82 19.46 15.28
N LEU A 164 -4.10 18.57 14.59
CA LEU A 164 -4.10 18.49 13.13
C LEU A 164 -5.46 18.06 12.61
N ILE A 165 -6.05 17.01 13.17
CA ILE A 165 -7.36 16.49 12.73
C ILE A 165 -8.47 17.53 13.00
N ASP A 166 -8.52 18.11 14.20
CA ASP A 166 -9.52 19.11 14.59
C ASP A 166 -9.33 20.46 13.87
N GLY A 167 -8.13 20.70 13.33
CA GLY A 167 -7.78 21.85 12.51
C GLY A 167 -8.24 21.74 11.05
N LEU A 168 -8.43 20.53 10.53
CA LEU A 168 -8.86 20.32 9.15
C LEU A 168 -10.25 20.91 8.87
N PRO A 169 -10.48 21.42 7.64
CA PRO A 169 -11.83 21.68 7.12
C PRO A 169 -12.70 20.42 7.20
N ALA A 170 -14.00 20.59 7.42
CA ALA A 170 -14.93 19.46 7.59
C ALA A 170 -14.89 18.45 6.42
N SER A 171 -14.89 18.95 5.18
CA SER A 171 -14.81 18.11 3.98
C SER A 171 -13.51 17.30 3.91
N VAL A 172 -12.37 17.90 4.24
CA VAL A 172 -11.08 17.21 4.25
C VAL A 172 -10.96 16.24 5.42
N ARG A 173 -11.53 16.58 6.58
CA ARG A 173 -11.59 15.67 7.73
C ARG A 173 -12.43 14.43 7.41
N ASN A 174 -13.57 14.61 6.75
CA ASN A 174 -14.40 13.49 6.30
C ASN A 174 -13.63 12.62 5.31
N ASN A 175 -12.91 13.22 4.35
CA ASN A 175 -12.05 12.47 3.44
C ASN A 175 -10.97 11.69 4.21
N TYR A 176 -10.26 12.33 5.15
CA TYR A 176 -9.28 11.67 6.00
C TYR A 176 -9.87 10.46 6.72
N ASN A 177 -11.05 10.59 7.31
CA ASN A 177 -11.72 9.48 8.01
C ASN A 177 -12.10 8.33 7.07
N GLN A 178 -12.58 8.64 5.86
CA GLN A 178 -12.87 7.62 4.83
C GLN A 178 -11.58 6.91 4.38
N LEU A 179 -10.49 7.65 4.19
CA LEU A 179 -9.19 7.07 3.86
C LEU A 179 -8.67 6.17 5.00
N CYS A 180 -8.95 6.51 6.27
CA CYS A 180 -8.63 5.64 7.42
C CYS A 180 -9.39 4.31 7.38
N GLN A 181 -10.67 4.34 7.01
CA GLN A 181 -11.45 3.13 6.84
C GLN A 181 -10.90 2.29 5.67
N LEU A 182 -10.56 2.95 4.56
CA LEU A 182 -10.02 2.29 3.37
C LEU A 182 -8.66 1.63 3.63
N SER A 183 -7.74 2.32 4.33
CA SER A 183 -6.39 1.84 4.58
C SER A 183 -6.29 0.82 5.71
N SER A 184 -7.40 0.51 6.38
CA SER A 184 -7.43 -0.38 7.55
C SER A 184 -6.80 -1.75 7.24
N PRO A 185 -5.97 -2.32 8.13
CA PRO A 185 -5.43 -3.66 7.96
C PRO A 185 -6.46 -4.77 8.21
N THR A 186 -7.65 -4.43 8.74
CA THR A 186 -8.71 -5.41 9.06
C THR A 186 -9.08 -6.29 7.85
N GLY A 187 -9.09 -7.60 8.07
CA GLY A 187 -9.40 -8.58 7.04
C GLY A 187 -8.38 -8.58 5.89
N ASN A 188 -7.08 -8.43 6.19
CA ASN A 188 -6.01 -8.34 5.20
C ASN A 188 -6.25 -7.21 4.19
N HIS A 189 -6.53 -6.01 4.71
CA HIS A 189 -6.86 -4.82 3.92
C HIS A 189 -8.07 -5.02 2.98
N SER A 190 -9.12 -5.68 3.48
CA SER A 190 -10.34 -6.01 2.74
C SER A 190 -10.96 -4.80 2.03
N ALA A 191 -11.05 -3.64 2.70
CA ALA A 191 -11.60 -2.41 2.13
C ALA A 191 -10.79 -1.90 0.93
N LEU A 192 -9.47 -1.80 1.06
CA LEU A 192 -8.60 -1.40 -0.05
C LEU A 192 -8.63 -2.39 -1.20
N ARG A 193 -8.59 -3.70 -0.90
CA ARG A 193 -8.69 -4.75 -1.94
C ARG A 193 -10.03 -4.69 -2.68
N HIS A 194 -11.13 -4.45 -1.97
CA HIS A 194 -12.45 -4.27 -2.58
C HIS A 194 -12.47 -3.03 -3.48
N PHE A 195 -11.93 -1.90 -3.01
CA PHE A 195 -11.80 -0.69 -3.82
C PHE A 195 -10.99 -0.94 -5.10
N MET A 196 -9.83 -1.60 -5.01
CA MET A 196 -9.00 -1.96 -6.17
C MET A 196 -9.77 -2.87 -7.15
N SER A 197 -10.53 -3.85 -6.65
CA SER A 197 -11.28 -4.78 -7.48
C SER A 197 -12.43 -4.13 -8.27
N THR A 198 -13.00 -3.05 -7.73
CA THR A 198 -14.09 -2.28 -8.33
C THR A 198 -13.61 -1.13 -9.23
N HIS A 199 -12.35 -0.71 -9.08
CA HIS A 199 -11.72 0.38 -9.81
C HIS A 199 -10.50 -0.10 -10.59
N GLN A 200 -10.66 -1.16 -11.39
CA GLN A 200 -9.56 -1.72 -12.18
C GLN A 200 -9.12 -0.77 -13.29
N SER A 201 -7.81 -0.73 -13.53
CA SER A 201 -7.20 0.10 -14.57
C SER A 201 -5.93 -0.54 -15.09
N ASP A 202 -5.55 -0.23 -16.33
CA ASP A 202 -4.25 -0.63 -16.86
C ASP A 202 -3.09 0.09 -16.17
N SER A 203 -3.39 1.19 -15.47
CA SER A 203 -2.43 1.90 -14.63
C SER A 203 -2.39 1.43 -13.19
N ASP A 204 -3.04 0.32 -12.83
CA ASP A 204 -2.97 -0.22 -11.47
C ASP A 204 -1.51 -0.43 -11.02
N PHE A 205 -1.26 -0.09 -9.77
CA PHE A 205 -0.01 -0.35 -9.06
C PHE A 205 -0.34 -0.80 -7.65
N THR A 206 -0.48 -2.11 -7.54
CA THR A 206 -0.81 -2.83 -6.31
C THR A 206 0.31 -2.62 -5.28
N PRO A 207 -0.02 -2.45 -3.99
CA PRO A 207 1.00 -2.40 -2.97
C PRO A 207 1.82 -3.68 -2.98
N LEU A 208 3.14 -3.58 -3.11
CA LEU A 208 4.00 -4.75 -3.35
C LEU A 208 3.90 -5.78 -2.22
N PHE A 209 3.63 -5.33 -1.00
CA PHE A 209 3.44 -6.20 0.15
C PHE A 209 2.23 -7.12 0.03
N PHE A 210 1.18 -6.74 -0.69
CA PHE A 210 0.10 -7.68 -0.98
C PHE A 210 0.59 -8.85 -1.83
N THR A 211 1.48 -8.58 -2.77
CA THR A 211 1.98 -9.58 -3.71
C THR A 211 3.02 -10.47 -3.06
N TYR A 212 4.06 -9.91 -2.42
CA TYR A 212 5.11 -10.74 -1.83
C TYR A 212 4.62 -11.54 -0.61
N HIS A 213 3.67 -11.03 0.20
CA HIS A 213 3.09 -11.84 1.27
C HIS A 213 2.20 -12.97 0.74
N ALA A 214 1.45 -12.73 -0.35
CA ALA A 214 0.65 -13.77 -0.98
C ALA A 214 1.53 -14.86 -1.59
N ILE A 215 2.64 -14.48 -2.23
CA ILE A 215 3.65 -15.45 -2.73
C ILE A 215 4.25 -16.24 -1.55
N GLY A 216 4.62 -15.58 -0.45
CA GLY A 216 5.13 -16.25 0.74
C GLY A 216 4.17 -17.29 1.32
N ALA A 217 2.90 -16.93 1.50
CA ALA A 217 1.87 -17.85 1.99
C ALA A 217 1.66 -19.06 1.05
N LEU A 218 1.76 -18.84 -0.27
CA LEU A 218 1.71 -19.92 -1.25
C LEU A 218 2.95 -20.82 -1.17
N ASP A 219 4.14 -20.25 -1.03
CA ASP A 219 5.40 -20.98 -0.94
C ASP A 219 5.44 -21.85 0.34
N GLU A 220 5.02 -21.32 1.49
CA GLU A 220 4.85 -22.09 2.74
C GLU A 220 3.84 -23.24 2.57
N SER A 221 2.70 -22.97 1.92
CA SER A 221 1.72 -24.02 1.67
C SER A 221 2.23 -25.09 0.70
N LEU A 222 3.00 -24.71 -0.31
CA LEU A 222 3.60 -25.64 -1.28
C LEU A 222 4.62 -26.54 -0.58
N GLU A 223 5.42 -26.01 0.34
CA GLU A 223 6.36 -26.79 1.15
C GLU A 223 5.62 -27.81 2.02
N SER A 224 4.57 -27.38 2.73
CA SER A 224 3.72 -28.29 3.53
C SER A 224 3.09 -29.41 2.69
N LEU A 225 2.64 -29.09 1.47
CA LEU A 225 2.07 -30.09 0.55
C LEU A 225 3.12 -31.07 0.06
N LYS A 226 4.34 -30.61 -0.26
CA LYS A 226 5.46 -31.47 -0.67
C LYS A 226 5.87 -32.44 0.44
N ASP A 227 5.95 -31.97 1.69
CA ASP A 227 6.27 -32.82 2.83
C ASP A 227 5.22 -33.92 3.05
N LYS A 228 3.94 -33.55 2.96
CA LYS A 228 2.83 -34.51 2.99
C LYS A 228 2.88 -35.50 1.83
N GLU A 229 3.22 -35.04 0.62
CA GLU A 229 3.37 -35.89 -0.55
C GLU A 229 4.48 -36.93 -0.34
N VAL A 230 5.63 -36.53 0.20
CA VAL A 230 6.76 -37.42 0.51
C VAL A 230 6.36 -38.46 1.54
N LEU A 231 5.65 -38.06 2.61
CA LEU A 231 5.17 -38.98 3.64
C LEU A 231 4.20 -40.01 3.07
N LEU A 232 3.21 -39.57 2.29
CA LEU A 232 2.23 -40.46 1.68
C LEU A 232 2.85 -41.37 0.61
N LYS A 233 3.84 -40.90 -0.16
CA LYS A 233 4.61 -41.75 -1.08
C LYS A 233 5.37 -42.85 -0.33
N LYS A 234 5.98 -42.54 0.82
CA LYS A 234 6.63 -43.52 1.69
C LYS A 234 5.62 -44.53 2.24
N GLN A 235 4.47 -44.07 2.73
CA GLN A 235 3.39 -44.93 3.22
C GLN A 235 2.85 -45.84 2.11
N LEU A 236 2.57 -45.30 0.93
CA LEU A 236 2.09 -46.06 -0.22
C LEU A 236 3.09 -47.13 -0.64
N LYS A 237 4.39 -46.81 -0.64
CA LYS A 237 5.46 -47.78 -0.93
C LYS A 237 5.48 -48.92 0.11
N HIS A 238 5.28 -48.62 1.38
CA HIS A 238 5.20 -49.62 2.44
C HIS A 238 3.95 -50.50 2.31
N LEU A 239 2.79 -49.90 2.09
CA LEU A 239 1.52 -50.61 1.86
C LEU A 239 1.61 -51.52 0.63
N ASN A 240 2.17 -51.03 -0.48
CA ASN A 240 2.36 -51.84 -1.68
C ASN A 240 3.33 -53.01 -1.46
N LYS A 241 4.36 -52.86 -0.62
CA LYS A 241 5.24 -53.99 -0.24
C LYS A 241 4.47 -55.06 0.53
N LYS A 242 3.68 -54.67 1.54
CA LYS A 242 2.82 -55.58 2.31
C LYS A 242 1.80 -56.27 1.41
N LEU A 243 1.15 -55.49 0.54
CA LEU A 243 0.19 -55.98 -0.43
C LEU A 243 0.84 -57.02 -1.35
N ASN A 244 2.01 -56.71 -1.92
CA ASN A 244 2.73 -57.63 -2.81
C ASN A 244 3.12 -58.95 -2.12
N HIS A 245 3.37 -58.95 -0.81
CA HIS A 245 3.62 -60.18 -0.06
C HIS A 245 2.35 -61.04 -0.02
N LEU A 246 1.21 -60.45 0.37
CA LEU A 246 -0.08 -61.13 0.42
C LEU A 246 -0.61 -61.55 -0.96
N ARG A 247 -0.27 -60.80 -2.02
CA ARG A 247 -0.64 -61.17 -3.40
C ARG A 247 0.02 -62.47 -3.87
N ARG A 248 1.16 -62.86 -3.29
CA ARG A 248 1.80 -64.16 -3.63
C ARG A 248 1.04 -65.35 -3.07
N GLU A 249 0.17 -65.13 -2.08
CA GLU A 249 -0.60 -66.16 -1.38
C GLU A 249 -2.04 -66.27 -1.90
N VAL A 250 -2.45 -65.42 -2.86
CA VAL A 250 -3.83 -65.27 -3.31
C VAL A 250 -3.92 -65.27 -4.83
N THR A 251 -4.89 -66.00 -5.39
CA THR A 251 -5.15 -66.02 -6.84
C THR A 251 -5.56 -64.63 -7.37
N PRO A 252 -5.03 -64.20 -8.53
CA PRO A 252 -5.27 -62.86 -9.10
C PRO A 252 -6.74 -62.48 -9.23
N GLU A 253 -7.58 -63.43 -9.67
CA GLU A 253 -9.02 -63.24 -9.89
C GLU A 253 -9.77 -62.73 -8.66
N VAL A 254 -9.36 -63.18 -7.46
CA VAL A 254 -10.06 -62.76 -6.24
C VAL A 254 -9.65 -61.36 -5.80
N ILE A 255 -8.45 -60.91 -6.17
CA ILE A 255 -8.02 -59.53 -5.94
C ILE A 255 -8.83 -58.58 -6.81
N ASP A 256 -9.06 -58.95 -8.06
CA ASP A 256 -9.85 -58.15 -9.01
C ASP A 256 -11.31 -58.03 -8.56
N ILE A 257 -11.90 -59.13 -8.06
CA ILE A 257 -13.25 -59.11 -7.46
C ILE A 257 -13.30 -58.15 -6.26
N ILE A 258 -12.32 -58.21 -5.34
CA ILE A 258 -12.28 -57.29 -4.20
C ILE A 258 -12.11 -55.84 -4.66
N TYR A 259 -11.27 -55.59 -5.67
CA TYR A 259 -11.10 -54.25 -6.25
C TYR A 259 -12.40 -53.69 -6.84
N GLU A 260 -13.19 -54.51 -7.54
CA GLU A 260 -14.51 -54.11 -8.05
C GLU A 260 -15.46 -53.72 -6.92
N PHE A 261 -15.56 -54.55 -5.87
CA PHE A 261 -16.40 -54.25 -4.71
C PHE A 261 -16.02 -52.90 -4.08
N LEU A 262 -14.71 -52.65 -3.88
CA LEU A 262 -14.20 -51.41 -3.31
C LEU A 262 -14.40 -50.20 -4.22
N LYS A 263 -14.21 -50.35 -5.53
CA LYS A 263 -14.39 -49.29 -6.52
C LYS A 263 -15.85 -48.86 -6.61
N ASN A 264 -16.77 -49.82 -6.58
CA ASN A 264 -18.21 -49.60 -6.72
C ASN A 264 -18.91 -49.31 -5.37
N LYS A 265 -18.16 -49.23 -4.26
CA LYS A 265 -18.68 -49.07 -2.89
C LYS A 265 -19.77 -50.11 -2.52
N GLN A 266 -19.65 -51.31 -3.07
CA GLN A 266 -20.58 -52.41 -2.81
C GLN A 266 -20.24 -53.11 -1.49
N GLN A 267 -21.24 -53.73 -0.88
CA GLN A 267 -21.06 -54.42 0.40
C GLN A 267 -20.26 -55.72 0.20
N ILE A 268 -19.14 -55.86 0.90
CA ILE A 268 -18.28 -57.04 0.80
C ILE A 268 -18.95 -58.21 1.56
N PRO A 269 -19.05 -59.41 0.94
CA PRO A 269 -19.64 -60.58 1.60
C PRO A 269 -18.95 -60.93 2.93
N LYS A 270 -19.72 -61.21 3.99
CA LYS A 270 -19.21 -61.55 5.34
C LYS A 270 -18.14 -62.65 5.34
N LYS A 271 -18.38 -63.74 4.61
CA LYS A 271 -17.41 -64.86 4.47
C LYS A 271 -16.08 -64.44 3.85
N MET A 272 -16.08 -63.42 3.00
CA MET A 272 -14.88 -62.89 2.36
C MET A 272 -14.11 -61.97 3.33
N MET A 273 -14.82 -61.18 4.13
CA MET A 273 -14.22 -60.40 5.23
C MET A 273 -13.58 -61.29 6.30
N GLU A 274 -14.23 -62.39 6.69
CA GLU A 274 -13.68 -63.33 7.68
C GLU A 274 -12.38 -63.99 7.21
N ARG A 275 -12.30 -64.35 5.93
CA ARG A 275 -11.11 -65.02 5.36
C ARG A 275 -10.02 -64.06 4.91
N ARG A 276 -10.35 -62.83 4.55
CA ARG A 276 -9.45 -61.91 3.81
C ARG A 276 -9.51 -60.46 4.29
N GLY A 277 -10.05 -60.21 5.49
CA GLY A 277 -10.22 -58.87 6.04
C GLY A 277 -8.94 -58.03 6.02
N HIS A 278 -7.78 -58.63 6.28
CA HIS A 278 -6.50 -57.92 6.24
C HIS A 278 -6.12 -57.43 4.82
N LEU A 279 -6.35 -58.25 3.80
CA LEU A 279 -6.12 -57.88 2.40
C LEU A 279 -7.09 -56.76 1.97
N ILE A 280 -8.35 -56.86 2.36
CA ILE A 280 -9.38 -55.87 2.08
C ILE A 280 -9.01 -54.52 2.70
N GLN A 281 -8.63 -54.50 3.98
CA GLN A 281 -8.18 -53.30 4.68
C GLN A 281 -6.95 -52.66 4.01
N LEU A 282 -5.96 -53.46 3.62
CA LEU A 282 -4.78 -52.95 2.91
C LEU A 282 -5.13 -52.35 1.54
N LEU A 283 -6.06 -52.96 0.80
CA LEU A 283 -6.52 -52.44 -0.49
C LEU A 283 -7.29 -51.12 -0.32
N GLU A 284 -8.13 -51.00 0.71
CA GLU A 284 -8.82 -49.77 1.09
C GLU A 284 -7.83 -48.66 1.46
N GLU A 285 -6.83 -48.97 2.30
CA GLU A 285 -5.79 -48.04 2.71
C GLU A 285 -4.96 -47.55 1.50
N VAL A 286 -4.55 -48.46 0.61
CA VAL A 286 -3.85 -48.11 -0.65
C VAL A 286 -4.71 -47.17 -1.50
N GLY A 287 -6.00 -47.48 -1.64
CA GLY A 287 -6.95 -46.63 -2.36
C GLY A 287 -7.13 -45.24 -1.72
N CYS A 288 -7.20 -45.18 -0.39
CA CYS A 288 -7.33 -43.94 0.37
C CYS A 288 -6.08 -43.05 0.23
N VAL A 289 -4.89 -43.60 0.48
CA VAL A 289 -3.60 -42.91 0.31
C VAL A 289 -3.43 -42.44 -1.14
N GLY A 290 -3.81 -43.27 -2.11
CA GLY A 290 -3.79 -42.91 -3.53
C GLY A 290 -4.70 -41.72 -3.86
N LYS A 291 -5.90 -41.63 -3.28
CA LYS A 291 -6.80 -40.48 -3.44
C LYS A 291 -6.22 -39.22 -2.80
N GLN A 292 -5.65 -39.34 -1.59
CA GLN A 292 -4.99 -38.21 -0.92
C GLN A 292 -3.82 -37.66 -1.74
N LEU A 293 -2.99 -38.53 -2.32
CA LEU A 293 -1.90 -38.13 -3.20
C LEU A 293 -2.40 -37.38 -4.45
N LYS A 294 -3.46 -37.86 -5.09
CA LYS A 294 -4.09 -37.16 -6.23
C LYS A 294 -4.60 -35.77 -5.81
N GLN A 295 -5.22 -35.67 -4.64
CA GLN A 295 -5.70 -34.38 -4.12
C GLN A 295 -4.53 -33.41 -3.87
N ILE A 296 -3.43 -33.88 -3.29
CA ILE A 296 -2.23 -33.05 -3.09
C ILE A 296 -1.69 -32.55 -4.45
N GLN A 297 -1.65 -33.39 -5.47
CA GLN A 297 -1.18 -32.99 -6.80
C GLN A 297 -2.08 -31.92 -7.44
N ILE A 298 -3.40 -32.00 -7.25
CA ILE A 298 -4.34 -30.96 -7.68
C ILE A 298 -4.04 -29.66 -6.94
N ASN A 299 -3.95 -29.72 -5.60
CA ASN A 299 -3.70 -28.54 -4.77
C ASN A 299 -2.36 -27.86 -5.12
N VAL A 300 -1.30 -28.64 -5.37
CA VAL A 300 0.01 -28.11 -5.80
C VAL A 300 -0.11 -27.38 -7.13
N ARG A 301 -0.82 -27.95 -8.10
CA ARG A 301 -1.05 -27.30 -9.40
C ARG A 301 -1.80 -25.99 -9.24
N ASP A 302 -2.87 -25.98 -8.47
CA ASP A 302 -3.70 -24.78 -8.24
C ASP A 302 -2.88 -23.66 -7.57
N GLN A 303 -2.02 -24.01 -6.60
CA GLN A 303 -1.14 -23.05 -5.94
C GLN A 303 -0.06 -22.49 -6.86
N LEU A 304 0.54 -23.33 -7.72
CA LEU A 304 1.48 -22.86 -8.73
C LEU A 304 0.82 -21.93 -9.75
N GLU A 305 -0.43 -22.19 -10.14
CA GLU A 305 -1.20 -21.31 -11.02
C GLU A 305 -1.51 -19.96 -10.35
N GLN A 306 -1.93 -19.97 -9.09
CA GLN A 306 -2.14 -18.75 -8.30
C GLN A 306 -0.85 -17.93 -8.18
N ARG A 307 0.28 -18.59 -7.91
CA ARG A 307 1.60 -17.96 -7.85
C ARG A 307 1.97 -17.33 -9.19
N ALA A 308 1.75 -18.03 -10.31
CA ALA A 308 2.01 -17.51 -11.65
C ALA A 308 1.13 -16.30 -11.98
N LYS A 309 -0.14 -16.28 -11.56
CA LYS A 309 -1.03 -15.12 -11.70
C LYS A 309 -0.51 -13.88 -10.96
N LEU A 310 0.00 -14.05 -9.74
CA LEU A 310 0.61 -12.96 -8.97
C LEU A 310 1.85 -12.37 -9.66
N VAL A 311 2.72 -13.23 -10.18
CA VAL A 311 3.90 -12.80 -10.95
C VAL A 311 3.50 -12.12 -12.26
N GLY A 312 2.47 -12.64 -12.94
CA GLY A 312 1.89 -12.02 -14.14
C GLY A 312 1.30 -10.63 -13.89
N LEU A 313 0.72 -10.39 -12.71
CA LEU A 313 0.24 -9.08 -12.29
C LEU A 313 1.39 -8.08 -12.18
N ILE A 314 2.52 -8.45 -11.56
CA ILE A 314 3.71 -7.58 -11.50
C ILE A 314 4.18 -7.21 -12.91
N ALA A 315 4.27 -8.18 -13.81
CA ALA A 315 4.67 -7.95 -15.20
C ALA A 315 3.71 -7.01 -15.94
N LYS A 316 2.41 -7.04 -15.63
CA LYS A 316 1.43 -6.08 -16.17
C LYS A 316 1.73 -4.67 -15.67
N GLU A 317 1.88 -4.50 -14.35
CA GLU A 317 2.05 -3.19 -13.72
C GLU A 317 3.38 -2.52 -14.12
N GLN A 318 4.43 -3.30 -14.41
CA GLN A 318 5.73 -2.82 -14.92
C GLN A 318 5.65 -2.12 -16.28
N LYS A 319 4.60 -2.34 -17.08
CA LYS A 319 4.44 -1.71 -18.41
C LYS A 319 4.08 -0.23 -18.32
N THR A 320 3.49 0.22 -17.22
CA THR A 320 3.06 1.60 -17.06
C THR A 320 4.26 2.52 -16.85
N THR A 321 4.42 3.50 -17.75
CA THR A 321 5.49 4.50 -17.66
C THR A 321 4.91 5.89 -17.48
N ARG A 322 5.59 6.71 -16.69
CA ARG A 322 5.29 8.13 -16.49
C ARG A 322 6.60 8.89 -16.49
N THR A 323 6.55 10.12 -16.98
CA THR A 323 7.66 11.06 -16.91
C THR A 323 7.28 12.20 -15.98
N ILE A 324 8.28 12.79 -15.32
CA ILE A 324 8.08 13.98 -14.49
C ILE A 324 8.87 15.16 -15.07
N PRO A 325 8.37 16.39 -14.90
CA PRO A 325 9.13 17.59 -15.27
C PRO A 325 10.46 17.72 -14.51
N ASP A 326 11.44 18.39 -15.11
CA ASP A 326 12.79 18.59 -14.55
C ASP A 326 12.81 19.16 -13.13
N TYR A 327 11.87 20.04 -12.78
CA TYR A 327 11.83 20.63 -11.43
C TYR A 327 11.42 19.59 -10.37
N LEU A 328 10.65 18.57 -10.75
CA LEU A 328 10.32 17.45 -9.87
C LEU A 328 11.47 16.46 -9.78
N GLU A 329 12.21 16.24 -10.85
CA GLU A 329 13.47 15.47 -10.77
C GLU A 329 14.46 16.15 -9.82
N LYS A 330 14.63 17.47 -9.94
CA LYS A 330 15.43 18.28 -9.01
C LYS A 330 14.88 18.22 -7.58
N THR A 331 13.55 18.19 -7.41
CA THR A 331 12.93 18.02 -6.08
C THR A 331 13.35 16.68 -5.46
N TYR A 332 13.24 15.59 -6.22
CA TYR A 332 13.64 14.27 -5.77
C TYR A 332 15.14 14.19 -5.44
N ASN A 333 16.00 14.78 -6.27
CA ASN A 333 17.45 14.83 -6.00
C ASN A 333 17.77 15.56 -4.69
N ILE A 334 17.05 16.65 -4.38
CA ILE A 334 17.21 17.36 -3.10
C ILE A 334 16.73 16.48 -1.93
N ILE A 335 15.61 15.78 -2.08
CA ILE A 335 15.10 14.83 -1.07
C ILE A 335 16.15 13.76 -0.78
N GLN A 336 16.68 13.12 -1.81
CA GLN A 336 17.70 12.07 -1.70
C GLN A 336 18.95 12.60 -0.99
N HIS A 337 19.44 13.79 -1.39
CA HIS A 337 20.59 14.43 -0.76
C HIS A 337 20.35 14.70 0.74
N ARG A 338 19.18 15.27 1.09
CA ARG A 338 18.82 15.57 2.49
C ARG A 338 18.69 14.30 3.33
N PHE A 339 18.06 13.27 2.79
CA PHE A 339 17.94 11.96 3.45
C PHE A 339 19.32 11.37 3.73
N ASN A 340 20.22 11.33 2.73
CA ASN A 340 21.56 10.79 2.92
C ASN A 340 22.35 11.58 3.97
N LYS A 341 22.24 12.92 3.98
CA LYS A 341 22.87 13.78 4.99
C LYS A 341 22.38 13.47 6.41
N GLN A 342 21.07 13.31 6.59
CA GLN A 342 20.51 12.96 7.90
C GLN A 342 20.94 11.57 8.35
N SER A 343 20.85 10.56 7.47
CA SER A 343 21.24 9.19 7.77
C SER A 343 22.69 9.11 8.28
N ILE A 344 23.62 9.85 7.66
CA ILE A 344 25.01 9.96 8.11
C ILE A 344 25.12 10.59 9.51
N ALA A 345 24.31 11.62 9.81
CA ALA A 345 24.33 12.28 11.10
C ALA A 345 23.81 11.37 12.23
N THR A 346 22.73 10.60 11.99
CA THR A 346 22.20 9.63 12.96
C THR A 346 23.15 8.46 13.25
N VAL A 347 23.97 8.04 12.29
CA VAL A 347 24.99 6.98 12.51
C VAL A 347 26.17 7.50 13.35
N LYS A 348 26.39 8.81 13.41
CA LYS A 348 27.53 9.42 14.11
C LYS A 348 27.25 9.88 15.54
N LEU A 349 26.00 9.84 16.03
CA LEU A 349 25.64 10.19 17.41
C LEU A 349 24.95 9.01 18.10
N PRO A 350 25.45 8.54 19.27
CA PRO A 350 24.63 7.76 20.20
C PRO A 350 23.56 8.69 20.79
N ASN A 351 22.31 8.23 20.78
CA ASN A 351 21.08 8.84 21.32
C ASN A 351 21.24 10.15 22.11
N PRO A 352 20.62 11.27 21.67
CA PRO A 352 20.36 12.37 22.58
C PRO A 352 19.26 11.94 23.56
N LEU A 353 19.53 12.08 24.87
CA LEU A 353 18.49 12.09 25.89
C LEU A 353 17.46 13.17 25.55
N GLU A 354 16.19 12.77 25.45
CA GLU A 354 15.07 13.70 25.41
C GLU A 354 14.95 14.39 26.77
N THR A 355 15.40 15.64 26.84
CA THR A 355 14.90 16.60 27.82
C THR A 355 14.53 17.89 27.09
N THR A 356 13.24 18.17 26.97
CA THR A 356 12.69 19.52 27.14
C THR A 356 11.18 19.47 27.19
N THR A 357 10.63 20.12 28.22
CA THR A 357 9.23 20.41 28.44
C THR A 357 8.62 21.12 27.22
N GLU A 358 7.95 20.37 26.33
CA GLU A 358 7.20 20.93 25.22
C GLU A 358 5.97 21.69 25.76
N LYS A 359 6.03 23.02 25.75
CA LYS A 359 4.83 23.86 25.84
C LYS A 359 3.86 23.41 24.75
N THR A 360 2.65 23.03 25.15
CA THR A 360 1.61 22.58 24.22
C THR A 360 1.42 23.65 23.14
N PRO A 361 1.75 23.38 21.87
CA PRO A 361 1.62 24.37 20.83
C PRO A 361 0.15 24.76 20.68
N SER A 362 -0.12 26.06 20.52
CA SER A 362 -1.47 26.58 20.30
C SER A 362 -2.04 25.99 19.01
N SER A 363 -3.28 25.48 19.06
CA SER A 363 -3.96 24.92 17.89
C SER A 363 -4.12 25.95 16.77
N SER A 364 -3.92 25.56 15.51
CA SER A 364 -4.12 26.45 14.38
C SER A 364 -5.60 26.78 14.15
N CYS A 365 -5.88 28.04 13.80
CA CYS A 365 -7.19 28.52 13.34
C CYS A 365 -7.21 28.85 11.83
N LEU A 366 -6.30 28.26 11.05
CA LEU A 366 -6.08 28.61 9.64
C LEU A 366 -7.38 28.52 8.81
N TYR A 367 -8.02 27.35 8.83
CA TYR A 367 -9.24 27.08 8.06
C TYR A 367 -10.53 27.44 8.81
N LYS A 368 -10.45 27.65 10.13
CA LYS A 368 -11.58 28.08 10.95
C LYS A 368 -11.86 29.56 10.82
N ASN A 369 -10.82 30.40 10.76
CA ASN A 369 -10.98 31.86 10.78
C ASN A 369 -10.10 32.60 9.76
N LYS A 370 -8.85 32.18 9.55
CA LYS A 370 -7.83 33.02 8.88
C LYS A 370 -7.96 33.05 7.35
N LEU A 371 -8.31 31.92 6.73
CA LEU A 371 -8.51 31.80 5.28
C LEU A 371 -9.98 31.81 4.86
N LEU A 372 -10.92 31.75 5.80
CA LEU A 372 -12.34 31.93 5.48
C LEU A 372 -12.56 33.39 5.04
N PRO A 373 -13.28 33.65 3.93
CA PRO A 373 -13.84 34.98 3.66
C PRO A 373 -14.60 35.58 4.86
N HIS A 374 -14.94 36.86 4.82
CA HIS A 374 -15.72 37.48 5.92
C HIS A 374 -17.21 37.67 5.55
N PHE A 375 -17.61 37.36 4.31
CA PHE A 375 -18.90 37.76 3.73
C PHE A 375 -19.92 36.61 3.50
N TRP A 376 -19.75 35.47 4.20
CA TRP A 376 -20.52 34.24 3.99
C TRP A 376 -22.03 34.36 4.21
N ASN A 377 -22.43 35.19 5.18
CA ASN A 377 -23.83 35.40 5.52
C ASN A 377 -24.63 36.05 4.38
N ARG A 378 -23.99 36.66 3.39
CA ARG A 378 -24.70 37.37 2.30
C ARG A 378 -25.16 36.47 1.16
N ARG A 379 -24.75 35.19 1.10
CA ARG A 379 -25.05 34.27 -0.02
C ARG A 379 -25.54 32.88 0.40
N GLY A 380 -25.86 32.65 1.67
CA GLY A 380 -26.35 31.35 2.15
C GLY A 380 -25.34 30.19 2.07
N LYS A 381 -24.05 30.45 1.82
CA LYS A 381 -23.01 29.41 1.78
C LYS A 381 -22.44 29.15 3.17
N THR A 382 -22.35 27.89 3.56
CA THR A 382 -21.70 27.46 4.81
C THR A 382 -20.18 27.31 4.62
N PRO A 383 -19.37 27.41 5.71
CA PRO A 383 -17.94 27.12 5.64
C PRO A 383 -17.60 25.76 5.03
N SER A 384 -18.42 24.73 5.25
CA SER A 384 -18.23 23.39 4.65
C SER A 384 -18.32 23.45 3.13
N SER A 385 -19.40 24.02 2.60
CA SER A 385 -19.67 24.09 1.16
C SER A 385 -18.56 24.82 0.39
N TYR A 386 -17.95 25.87 0.95
CA TYR A 386 -16.81 26.51 0.30
C TYR A 386 -15.54 25.68 0.31
N TRP A 387 -15.22 25.00 1.42
CA TRP A 387 -14.02 24.17 1.45
C TRP A 387 -14.17 22.96 0.52
N GLU A 388 -15.39 22.49 0.28
CA GLU A 388 -15.72 21.52 -0.79
C GLU A 388 -15.50 22.09 -2.20
N GLU A 389 -15.74 23.38 -2.42
CA GLU A 389 -15.44 24.04 -3.71
C GLU A 389 -13.96 24.34 -3.90
N VAL A 390 -13.24 24.65 -2.82
CA VAL A 390 -11.83 25.07 -2.86
C VAL A 390 -10.88 23.89 -2.96
N PHE A 391 -11.19 22.78 -2.30
CA PHE A 391 -10.37 21.58 -2.33
C PHE A 391 -10.99 20.53 -3.23
N THR A 392 -10.14 19.74 -3.89
CA THR A 392 -10.59 18.62 -4.70
C THR A 392 -11.50 17.71 -3.85
N PRO A 393 -12.72 17.39 -4.30
CA PRO A 393 -13.61 16.43 -3.62
C PRO A 393 -12.91 15.11 -3.38
N SER A 394 -13.34 14.25 -2.46
CA SER A 394 -12.76 12.90 -2.32
C SER A 394 -13.04 12.03 -3.54
N CYS A 395 -12.11 11.15 -3.93
CA CYS A 395 -12.40 10.14 -4.95
C CYS A 395 -13.31 9.02 -4.46
N LEU A 396 -13.53 8.95 -3.14
CA LEU A 396 -14.42 7.98 -2.49
C LEU A 396 -15.89 8.44 -2.46
N ASN A 397 -16.16 9.70 -2.82
CA ASN A 397 -17.50 10.30 -2.76
C ASN A 397 -18.31 10.18 -4.06
N ASN A 398 -17.90 9.32 -5.00
CA ASN A 398 -18.74 9.01 -6.15
C ASN A 398 -19.87 8.06 -5.73
N ARG A 399 -21.08 8.63 -5.65
CA ARG A 399 -22.34 7.87 -5.62
C ARG A 399 -22.58 7.15 -6.94
#